data_AF-A0A6N4SUM9-F1
#
_entry.id   AF-A0A6N4SUM9-F1
#
_cell.length_a   1.000
_cell.length_b   1.000
_cell.length_c   1.000
_cell.angle_alpha   90.00
_cell.angle_beta   90.00
_cell.angle_gamma   90.00
#
_symmetry.space_group_name_H-M   'P 1'
#
loop_
_entity.id
_entity.type
_entity.pdbx_description
1 polymer ?
#
loop_
_entity_poly.entity_id
_entity_poly.type
_entity_poly.pdbx_seq_one_letter_code
_entity_poly.pdbx_strand_id
1 'polypeptide(L)'
;MHKHADFFSYLSDHFQHTYWVPGNHEWYNSDMADRSGMLHEKIKDNVSLVNNAAVEQDGVQLIFSTLWSQISPAFAFQISQGMSDFHVIKYKGKPFSVEQFNRQHEESVSFIQKALQQKYAATTVVVSHHIPTFQHYPQQYKGSVLSEAFATELYDLIEAASPDYWIYGHHHSNVPDFTIGNTQLLTNQLGYVKCGEHAGFDRGKCLFRRGGH
;
A
#
# COMPACT_ATOMS: atom_id res chain seq x y z
N MET A 1 3.38 5.40 -20.75
CA MET A 1 3.29 3.92 -20.87
C MET A 1 4.46 3.27 -21.63
N HIS A 2 4.97 3.82 -22.74
CA HIS A 2 6.07 3.18 -23.51
C HIS A 2 7.41 3.00 -22.78
N LYS A 3 7.75 3.83 -21.78
CA LYS A 3 9.01 3.73 -21.02
C LYS A 3 9.11 2.52 -20.08
N HIS A 4 8.02 1.78 -19.86
CA HIS A 4 7.98 0.62 -18.96
C HIS A 4 7.50 -0.66 -19.64
N ALA A 5 7.39 -0.66 -20.97
CA ALA A 5 6.93 -1.82 -21.73
C ALA A 5 7.79 -3.06 -21.47
N ASP A 6 9.11 -2.86 -21.34
CA ASP A 6 10.06 -3.93 -21.04
C ASP A 6 9.85 -4.49 -19.63
N PHE A 7 9.57 -3.64 -18.65
CA PHE A 7 9.30 -4.06 -17.27
C PHE A 7 8.01 -4.87 -17.15
N PHE A 8 6.92 -4.40 -17.75
CA PHE A 8 5.67 -5.15 -17.73
C PHE A 8 5.75 -6.44 -18.57
N SER A 9 6.57 -6.47 -19.61
CA SER A 9 6.85 -7.71 -20.36
C SER A 9 7.62 -8.70 -19.49
N TYR A 10 8.68 -8.25 -18.81
CA TYR A 10 9.38 -9.09 -17.84
C TYR A 10 8.44 -9.69 -16.79
N LEU A 11 7.58 -8.89 -16.17
CA LEU A 11 6.59 -9.37 -15.19
C LEU A 11 5.64 -10.41 -15.80
N SER A 12 5.12 -10.10 -16.99
CA SER A 12 4.21 -10.97 -17.73
C SER A 12 4.83 -12.32 -18.09
N ASP A 13 6.13 -12.35 -18.38
CA ASP A 13 6.84 -13.55 -18.84
C ASP A 13 7.30 -14.45 -17.68
N HIS A 14 7.44 -13.91 -16.46
CA HIS A 14 8.04 -14.62 -15.32
C HIS A 14 7.06 -14.98 -14.20
N PHE A 15 5.86 -14.38 -14.17
CA PHE A 15 4.87 -14.63 -13.12
C PHE A 15 3.54 -15.08 -13.71
N GLN A 16 2.83 -15.98 -13.02
CA GLN A 16 1.49 -16.38 -13.43
C GLN A 16 0.51 -15.21 -13.39
N HIS A 17 0.57 -14.39 -12.33
CA HIS A 17 -0.17 -13.13 -12.18
C HIS A 17 0.66 -12.10 -11.42
N THR A 18 0.57 -10.84 -11.83
CA THR A 18 1.15 -9.69 -11.12
C THR A 18 0.09 -8.63 -10.88
N TYR A 19 -0.09 -8.28 -9.61
CA TYR A 19 -0.94 -7.17 -9.20
C TYR A 19 -0.05 -6.01 -8.76
N TRP A 20 -0.23 -4.85 -9.41
CA TRP A 20 0.47 -3.63 -9.08
C TRP A 20 -0.46 -2.73 -8.26
N VAL A 21 -0.07 -2.44 -7.02
CA VAL A 21 -0.75 -1.44 -6.19
C VAL A 21 -0.03 -0.10 -6.37
N PRO A 22 -0.73 0.97 -6.76
CA PRO A 22 -0.10 2.28 -6.86
C PRO A 22 0.24 2.82 -5.46
N GLY A 23 1.43 3.39 -5.33
CA GLY A 23 1.81 4.24 -4.21
C GLY A 23 1.65 5.71 -4.56
N ASN A 24 2.02 6.62 -3.65
CA ASN A 24 1.85 8.06 -3.86
C ASN A 24 2.61 8.60 -5.09
N HIS A 25 3.74 7.99 -5.45
CA HIS A 25 4.57 8.40 -6.59
C HIS A 25 3.88 8.17 -7.95
N GLU A 26 2.97 7.21 -8.06
CA GLU A 26 2.22 6.97 -9.31
C GLU A 26 1.34 8.15 -9.70
N TRP A 27 1.00 9.04 -8.75
CA TRP A 27 0.23 10.26 -9.02
C TRP A 27 1.10 11.50 -9.27
N TYR A 28 2.42 11.42 -9.15
CA TYR A 28 3.28 12.59 -9.33
C TYR A 28 3.15 13.18 -10.74
N ASN A 29 2.94 14.50 -10.80
CA ASN A 29 2.72 15.27 -12.02
C ASN A 29 1.46 14.88 -12.80
N SER A 30 0.49 14.24 -12.13
CA SER A 30 -0.82 13.89 -12.68
C SER A 30 -1.96 14.50 -11.87
N ASP A 31 -3.20 14.35 -12.37
CA ASP A 31 -4.41 14.65 -11.61
C ASP A 31 -4.98 13.36 -11.00
N MET A 32 -5.02 13.30 -9.68
CA MET A 32 -5.53 12.16 -8.94
C MET A 32 -7.00 11.89 -9.22
N ALA A 33 -7.80 12.91 -9.55
CA ALA A 33 -9.22 12.71 -9.85
C ALA A 33 -9.45 11.81 -11.08
N ASP A 34 -8.45 11.65 -11.94
CA ASP A 34 -8.53 10.76 -13.12
C ASP A 34 -8.42 9.27 -12.74
N ARG A 35 -7.83 8.96 -11.58
CA ARG A 35 -7.48 7.59 -11.15
C ARG A 35 -7.61 7.39 -9.63
N SER A 36 -8.63 7.98 -9.01
CA SER A 36 -8.94 7.84 -7.59
C SER A 36 -9.96 6.73 -7.32
N GLY A 37 -9.96 6.17 -6.11
CA GLY A 37 -10.95 5.18 -5.68
C GLY A 37 -10.67 3.77 -6.21
N MET A 38 -11.75 3.01 -6.50
CA MET A 38 -11.64 1.63 -6.99
C MET A 38 -11.09 1.60 -8.42
N LEU A 39 -10.04 0.82 -8.61
CA LEU A 39 -9.33 0.68 -9.89
C LEU A 39 -8.98 -0.79 -10.11
N HIS A 40 -9.28 -1.27 -11.31
CA HIS A 40 -8.77 -2.54 -11.81
C HIS A 40 -8.52 -2.38 -13.31
N GLU A 41 -7.31 -1.94 -13.66
CA GLU A 41 -6.90 -1.71 -15.05
C GLU A 41 -5.97 -2.83 -15.51
N LYS A 42 -6.34 -3.48 -16.60
CA LYS A 42 -5.53 -4.53 -17.22
C LYS A 42 -4.40 -3.90 -18.04
N ILE A 43 -3.15 -4.11 -17.63
CA ILE A 43 -1.97 -3.66 -18.38
C ILE A 43 -1.58 -4.72 -19.43
N LYS A 44 -1.60 -5.99 -19.03
CA LYS A 44 -1.40 -7.19 -19.87
C LYS A 44 -2.33 -8.31 -19.40
N ASP A 45 -2.31 -9.46 -20.07
CA ASP A 45 -3.15 -10.61 -19.73
C ASP A 45 -3.08 -11.07 -18.28
N ASN A 46 -1.89 -11.01 -17.69
CA ASN A 46 -1.61 -11.39 -16.32
C ASN A 46 -1.02 -10.26 -15.47
N VAL A 47 -1.08 -9.00 -15.92
CA VAL A 47 -0.57 -7.85 -15.17
C VAL A 47 -1.66 -6.80 -15.04
N SER A 48 -2.08 -6.52 -13.81
CA SER A 48 -3.16 -5.59 -13.50
C SER A 48 -2.73 -4.53 -12.51
N LEU A 49 -3.09 -3.27 -12.77
CA LEU A 49 -3.05 -2.18 -11.81
C LEU A 49 -4.33 -2.20 -10.98
N VAL A 50 -4.20 -2.31 -9.66
CA VAL A 50 -5.32 -2.48 -8.73
C VAL A 50 -5.23 -1.50 -7.56
N ASN A 51 -6.34 -0.86 -7.23
CA ASN A 51 -6.48 -0.05 -6.01
C ASN A 51 -7.91 -0.19 -5.50
N ASN A 52 -8.07 -0.35 -4.19
CA ASN A 52 -9.37 -0.61 -3.56
C ASN A 52 -10.14 -1.72 -4.30
N ALA A 53 -9.46 -2.84 -4.53
CA ALA A 53 -9.99 -3.99 -5.26
C ALA A 53 -9.68 -5.29 -4.50
N ALA A 54 -10.60 -6.25 -4.56
CA ALA A 54 -10.41 -7.59 -4.02
C ALA A 54 -10.45 -8.60 -5.17
N VAL A 55 -9.53 -9.54 -5.19
CA VAL A 55 -9.41 -10.58 -6.22
C VAL A 55 -9.22 -11.93 -5.55
N GLU A 56 -9.93 -12.93 -6.03
CA GLU A 56 -9.67 -14.32 -5.65
C GLU A 56 -8.67 -14.93 -6.64
N GLN A 57 -7.54 -15.41 -6.14
CA GLN A 57 -6.49 -16.07 -6.92
C GLN A 57 -6.18 -17.42 -6.28
N ASP A 58 -6.46 -18.51 -6.99
CA ASP A 58 -6.16 -19.88 -6.59
C ASP A 58 -6.68 -20.26 -5.18
N GLY A 59 -7.80 -19.68 -4.75
CA GLY A 59 -8.36 -19.90 -3.40
C GLY A 59 -7.72 -19.03 -2.30
N VAL A 60 -7.07 -17.93 -2.67
CA VAL A 60 -6.61 -16.87 -1.77
C VAL A 60 -7.36 -15.59 -2.11
N GLN A 61 -7.95 -14.95 -1.10
CA GLN A 61 -8.52 -13.63 -1.26
C GLN A 61 -7.43 -12.57 -1.08
N LEU A 62 -7.14 -11.83 -2.14
CA LEU A 62 -6.17 -10.74 -2.16
C LEU A 62 -6.93 -9.41 -2.13
N ILE A 63 -6.68 -8.57 -1.13
CA ILE A 63 -7.29 -7.26 -0.95
C ILE A 63 -6.21 -6.19 -1.15
N PHE A 64 -6.40 -5.32 -2.12
CA PHE A 64 -5.41 -4.32 -2.53
C PHE A 64 -5.91 -2.91 -2.26
N SER A 65 -5.04 -2.06 -1.70
CA SER A 65 -5.32 -0.63 -1.53
C SER A 65 -4.02 0.16 -1.43
N THR A 66 -3.95 1.36 -2.00
CA THR A 66 -2.87 2.30 -1.66
C THR A 66 -2.84 2.62 -0.16
N LEU A 67 -4.00 2.53 0.50
CA LEU A 67 -4.22 2.91 1.89
C LEU A 67 -3.63 4.28 2.16
N TRP A 68 -4.17 5.36 1.60
CA TRP A 68 -3.69 6.69 2.02
C TRP A 68 -3.77 6.83 3.55
N SER A 69 -2.82 7.52 4.16
CA SER A 69 -2.77 7.73 5.61
C SER A 69 -3.62 8.94 6.02
N GLN A 70 -3.65 9.27 7.31
CA GLN A 70 -4.46 10.38 7.82
C GLN A 70 -3.59 11.44 8.47
N ILE A 71 -3.76 12.67 8.03
CA ILE A 71 -3.08 13.85 8.58
C ILE A 71 -4.02 14.60 9.51
N SER A 72 -3.58 14.79 10.74
CA SER A 72 -4.28 15.60 11.73
C SER A 72 -4.27 17.09 11.37
N PRO A 73 -5.32 17.85 11.74
CA PRO A 73 -5.35 19.29 11.52
C PRO A 73 -4.16 20.05 12.13
N ALA A 74 -3.61 19.54 13.24
CA ALA A 74 -2.48 20.14 13.94
C ALA A 74 -1.19 20.15 13.11
N PHE A 75 -0.97 19.11 12.29
CA PHE A 75 0.24 18.99 11.47
C PHE A 75 0.01 19.26 9.99
N ALA A 76 -1.23 19.52 9.57
CA ALA A 76 -1.62 19.74 8.18
C ALA A 76 -0.73 20.76 7.45
N PHE A 77 -0.47 21.93 8.07
CA PHE A 77 0.40 22.93 7.46
C PHE A 77 1.83 22.40 7.27
N GLN A 78 2.45 21.92 8.35
CA GLN A 78 3.84 21.44 8.33
C GLN A 78 4.05 20.29 7.33
N ILE A 79 3.14 19.31 7.34
CA ILE A 79 3.19 18.16 6.43
C ILE A 79 2.97 18.61 4.99
N SER A 80 1.99 19.50 4.74
CA SER A 80 1.72 19.99 3.38
C SER A 80 2.93 20.70 2.75
N GLN A 81 3.75 21.37 3.55
CA GLN A 81 4.97 22.03 3.10
C GLN A 81 6.16 21.06 2.96
N GLY A 82 6.20 19.99 3.76
CA GLY A 82 7.31 19.03 3.76
C GLY A 82 7.18 17.89 2.75
N MET A 83 5.97 17.61 2.26
CA MET A 83 5.70 16.44 1.41
C MET A 83 5.53 16.84 -0.05
N SER A 84 6.25 16.15 -0.94
CA SER A 84 6.18 16.40 -2.39
C SER A 84 4.77 16.18 -2.96
N ASP A 85 4.01 15.25 -2.38
CA ASP A 85 2.62 14.93 -2.71
C ASP A 85 1.77 16.19 -2.94
N PHE A 86 1.81 17.16 -2.02
CA PHE A 86 1.00 18.38 -2.09
C PHE A 86 1.50 19.42 -3.09
N HIS A 87 2.67 19.21 -3.67
CA HIS A 87 3.31 20.12 -4.62
C HIS A 87 3.22 19.62 -6.06
N VAL A 88 3.30 18.30 -6.26
CA VAL A 88 3.38 17.69 -7.60
C VAL A 88 2.13 16.91 -8.00
N ILE A 89 1.25 16.57 -7.05
CA ILE A 89 -0.05 15.95 -7.35
C ILE A 89 -1.10 17.05 -7.49
N LYS A 90 -2.02 16.85 -8.44
CA LYS A 90 -3.21 17.69 -8.60
C LYS A 90 -4.48 16.91 -8.25
N TYR A 91 -5.54 17.63 -7.93
CA TYR A 91 -6.89 17.11 -7.85
C TYR A 91 -7.84 18.12 -8.49
N LYS A 92 -8.49 17.71 -9.59
CA LYS A 92 -9.39 18.56 -10.41
C LYS A 92 -8.74 19.89 -10.82
N GLY A 93 -7.51 19.82 -11.31
CA GLY A 93 -6.71 20.92 -11.81
C GLY A 93 -6.06 21.80 -10.73
N LYS A 94 -6.31 21.54 -9.45
CA LYS A 94 -5.77 22.31 -8.31
C LYS A 94 -4.70 21.50 -7.58
N PRO A 95 -3.77 22.13 -6.83
CA PRO A 95 -2.84 21.41 -5.97
C PRO A 95 -3.59 20.44 -5.03
N PHE A 96 -3.03 19.25 -4.86
CA PHE A 96 -3.56 18.27 -3.92
C PHE A 96 -3.54 18.84 -2.50
N SER A 97 -4.62 18.65 -1.74
CA SER A 97 -4.78 19.21 -0.40
C SER A 97 -4.83 18.12 0.67
N VAL A 98 -4.55 18.49 1.91
CA VAL A 98 -4.68 17.60 3.08
C VAL A 98 -6.11 17.05 3.22
N GLU A 99 -7.12 17.85 2.88
CA GLU A 99 -8.51 17.39 2.85
C GLU A 99 -8.71 16.25 1.84
N GLN A 100 -8.16 16.39 0.62
CA GLN A 100 -8.27 15.34 -0.39
C GLN A 100 -7.45 14.09 -0.01
N PHE A 101 -6.27 14.28 0.58
CA PHE A 101 -5.46 13.20 1.15
C PHE A 101 -6.25 12.38 2.17
N ASN A 102 -6.84 13.04 3.16
CA ASN A 102 -7.65 12.39 4.19
C ASN A 102 -8.93 11.74 3.62
N ARG A 103 -9.51 12.31 2.57
CA ARG A 103 -10.63 11.68 1.86
C ARG A 103 -10.22 10.37 1.20
N GLN A 104 -9.04 10.31 0.57
CA GLN A 104 -8.54 9.07 -0.01
C GLN A 104 -8.25 8.01 1.06
N HIS A 105 -7.85 8.42 2.27
CA HIS A 105 -7.72 7.53 3.41
C HIS A 105 -9.06 6.92 3.82
N GLU A 106 -10.09 7.75 4.01
CA GLU A 106 -11.43 7.28 4.36
C GLU A 106 -11.99 6.30 3.32
N GLU A 107 -11.81 6.59 2.03
CA GLU A 107 -12.20 5.70 0.94
C GLU A 107 -11.46 4.36 0.99
N SER A 108 -10.15 4.39 1.29
CA SER A 108 -9.32 3.18 1.40
C SER A 108 -9.70 2.32 2.61
N VAL A 109 -9.83 2.92 3.80
CA VAL A 109 -10.21 2.21 5.03
C VAL A 109 -11.61 1.65 4.91
N SER A 110 -12.57 2.42 4.38
CA SER A 110 -13.94 1.93 4.17
C SER A 110 -13.98 0.74 3.21
N PHE A 111 -13.18 0.77 2.15
CA PHE A 111 -13.06 -0.36 1.23
C PHE A 111 -12.50 -1.60 1.93
N ILE A 112 -11.35 -1.48 2.61
CA ILE A 112 -10.69 -2.60 3.30
C ILE A 112 -11.61 -3.21 4.35
N GLN A 113 -12.27 -2.38 5.17
CA GLN A 113 -13.24 -2.84 6.17
C GLN A 113 -14.36 -3.66 5.54
N LYS A 114 -14.96 -3.18 4.45
CA LYS A 114 -16.03 -3.90 3.75
C LYS A 114 -15.52 -5.20 3.13
N ALA A 115 -14.33 -5.20 2.54
CA ALA A 115 -13.74 -6.40 1.95
C ALA A 115 -13.45 -7.47 3.02
N LEU A 116 -12.91 -7.07 4.17
CA LEU A 116 -12.63 -7.99 5.29
C LEU A 116 -13.90 -8.52 5.99
N GLN A 117 -15.02 -7.80 5.92
CA GLN A 117 -16.31 -8.30 6.42
C GLN A 117 -16.88 -9.43 5.54
N GLN A 118 -16.45 -9.55 4.29
CA GLN A 118 -16.84 -10.66 3.43
C GLN A 118 -16.08 -11.91 3.87
N LYS A 119 -16.74 -12.75 4.68
CA LYS A 119 -16.15 -14.00 5.18
C LYS A 119 -15.64 -14.84 4.01
N TYR A 120 -14.33 -15.08 4.00
CA TYR A 120 -13.68 -16.00 3.08
C TYR A 120 -13.18 -17.21 3.87
N ALA A 121 -13.49 -18.41 3.39
CA ALA A 121 -13.22 -19.64 4.15
C ALA A 121 -11.76 -20.12 4.06
N ALA A 122 -10.94 -19.47 3.22
CA ALA A 122 -9.55 -19.80 2.99
C ALA A 122 -8.65 -18.60 3.33
N THR A 123 -7.44 -18.56 2.77
CA THR A 123 -6.44 -17.54 3.12
C THR A 123 -6.85 -16.15 2.64
N THR A 124 -6.77 -15.16 3.53
CA THR A 124 -6.97 -13.74 3.19
C THR A 124 -5.67 -12.95 3.37
N VAL A 125 -5.28 -12.20 2.33
CA VAL A 125 -4.10 -11.35 2.32
C VAL A 125 -4.51 -9.92 2.00
N VAL A 126 -4.09 -8.98 2.84
CA VAL A 126 -4.20 -7.55 2.56
C VAL A 126 -2.85 -7.03 2.07
N VAL A 127 -2.85 -6.21 1.03
CA VAL A 127 -1.65 -5.57 0.48
C VAL A 127 -1.89 -4.07 0.40
N SER A 128 -1.04 -3.31 1.09
CA SER A 128 -1.10 -1.85 1.08
C SER A 128 0.21 -1.17 0.70
N HIS A 129 0.14 0.04 0.16
CA HIS A 129 1.34 0.86 -0.03
C HIS A 129 1.76 1.49 1.30
N HIS A 130 0.89 2.32 1.90
CA HIS A 130 1.19 2.90 3.21
C HIS A 130 1.05 1.87 4.33
N ILE A 131 1.59 2.24 5.48
CA ILE A 131 1.75 1.37 6.64
C ILE A 131 0.47 1.39 7.49
N PRO A 132 -0.05 0.21 7.89
CA PRO A 132 -1.34 0.11 8.56
C PRO A 132 -1.25 0.19 10.09
N THR A 133 -0.06 0.41 10.66
CA THR A 133 0.15 0.54 12.11
C THR A 133 1.46 1.26 12.43
N PHE A 134 1.55 1.88 13.61
CA PHE A 134 2.81 2.41 14.12
C PHE A 134 3.62 1.36 14.93
N GLN A 135 3.09 0.15 15.10
CA GLN A 135 3.87 -0.94 15.70
C GLN A 135 5.10 -1.26 14.85
N HIS A 136 6.25 -1.40 15.53
CA HIS A 136 7.55 -1.62 14.87
C HIS A 136 7.94 -0.55 13.85
N TYR A 137 7.37 0.67 13.92
CA TYR A 137 7.74 1.76 13.03
C TYR A 137 9.22 2.13 13.20
N PRO A 138 9.97 2.42 12.12
CA PRO A 138 11.41 2.62 12.22
C PRO A 138 11.81 3.72 13.21
N GLN A 139 12.71 3.39 14.14
CA GLN A 139 13.13 4.27 15.23
C GLN A 139 13.68 5.63 14.74
N GLN A 140 14.28 5.67 13.54
CA GLN A 140 14.79 6.88 12.91
C GLN A 140 13.71 7.93 12.60
N TYR A 141 12.45 7.51 12.55
CA TYR A 141 11.30 8.40 12.31
C TYR A 141 10.54 8.74 13.60
N LYS A 142 10.98 8.26 14.76
CA LYS A 142 10.31 8.51 16.04
C LYS A 142 10.20 10.01 16.32
N GLY A 143 8.98 10.48 16.56
CA GLY A 143 8.68 11.90 16.84
C GLY A 143 8.62 12.78 15.59
N SER A 144 8.82 12.23 14.38
CA SER A 144 8.59 12.97 13.15
C SER A 144 7.10 13.13 12.90
N VAL A 145 6.64 14.38 12.82
CA VAL A 145 5.25 14.68 12.44
C VAL A 145 4.92 14.20 11.04
N LEU A 146 5.92 14.05 10.16
CA LEU A 146 5.71 13.57 8.80
C LEU A 146 5.15 12.15 8.79
N SER A 147 5.32 11.37 9.85
CA SER A 147 4.86 9.97 9.92
C SER A 147 3.35 9.82 9.67
N GLU A 148 2.53 10.83 9.98
CA GLU A 148 1.10 10.85 9.66
C GLU A 148 0.81 10.85 8.16
N ALA A 149 1.77 11.24 7.32
CA ALA A 149 1.67 11.12 5.87
C ALA A 149 2.10 9.74 5.35
N PHE A 150 2.74 8.90 6.16
CA PHE A 150 3.27 7.59 5.73
C PHE A 150 2.51 6.41 6.34
N ALA A 151 1.95 6.57 7.53
CA ALA A 151 1.33 5.49 8.29
C ALA A 151 0.01 5.94 8.92
N THR A 152 -0.89 4.97 9.13
CA THR A 152 -2.13 5.15 9.87
C THR A 152 -2.26 4.04 10.90
N GLU A 153 -2.95 4.26 12.02
CA GLU A 153 -3.14 3.20 13.02
C GLU A 153 -4.43 2.43 12.75
N LEU A 154 -4.30 1.16 12.38
CA LEU A 154 -5.41 0.23 12.13
C LEU A 154 -5.33 -1.02 13.01
N TYR A 155 -4.58 -1.01 14.12
CA TYR A 155 -4.45 -2.14 15.05
C TYR A 155 -5.80 -2.84 15.33
N ASP A 156 -6.80 -2.08 15.79
CA ASP A 156 -8.11 -2.63 16.17
C ASP A 156 -8.82 -3.32 14.98
N LEU A 157 -8.69 -2.75 13.78
CA LEU A 157 -9.24 -3.34 12.56
C LEU A 157 -8.53 -4.64 12.21
N ILE A 158 -7.19 -4.64 12.25
CA ILE A 158 -6.37 -5.82 11.93
C ILE A 158 -6.64 -6.94 12.93
N GLU A 159 -6.69 -6.62 14.22
CA GLU A 159 -6.94 -7.58 15.29
C GLU A 159 -8.34 -8.21 15.16
N ALA A 160 -9.37 -7.37 14.94
CA ALA A 160 -10.75 -7.83 14.84
C ALA A 160 -11.04 -8.61 13.55
N ALA A 161 -10.50 -8.18 12.40
CA ALA A 161 -10.72 -8.84 11.12
C ALA A 161 -9.85 -10.08 10.92
N SER A 162 -8.65 -10.11 11.52
CA SER A 162 -7.72 -11.24 11.50
C SER A 162 -7.43 -11.84 10.10
N PRO A 163 -7.09 -11.03 9.06
CA PRO A 163 -6.56 -11.61 7.83
C PRO A 163 -5.28 -12.41 8.13
N ASP A 164 -4.92 -13.39 7.30
CA ASP A 164 -3.73 -14.20 7.57
C ASP A 164 -2.44 -13.37 7.44
N TYR A 165 -2.42 -12.48 6.45
CA TYR A 165 -1.24 -11.68 6.10
C TYR A 165 -1.62 -10.24 5.77
N TRP A 166 -0.77 -9.30 6.18
CA TRP A 166 -0.79 -7.91 5.71
C TRP A 166 0.59 -7.49 5.21
N ILE A 167 0.70 -7.24 3.91
CA ILE A 167 1.94 -6.80 3.25
C ILE A 167 1.88 -5.29 3.07
N TYR A 168 2.92 -4.57 3.48
CA TYR A 168 2.98 -3.10 3.37
C TYR A 168 4.34 -2.58 2.92
N GLY A 169 4.42 -1.28 2.59
CA GLY A 169 5.63 -0.64 2.06
C GLY A 169 5.85 0.81 2.53
N HIS A 170 6.24 1.66 1.57
CA HIS A 170 6.37 3.13 1.66
C HIS A 170 7.51 3.76 2.51
N HIS A 171 7.82 3.30 3.72
CA HIS A 171 8.84 3.98 4.57
C HIS A 171 10.30 3.61 4.25
N HIS A 172 10.52 2.77 3.25
CA HIS A 172 11.81 2.32 2.72
C HIS A 172 12.73 1.69 3.78
N SER A 173 12.15 0.92 4.70
CA SER A 173 12.92 0.16 5.67
C SER A 173 12.35 -1.25 5.77
N ASN A 174 13.19 -2.23 5.99
CA ASN A 174 12.72 -3.58 6.28
C ASN A 174 12.86 -3.82 7.77
N VAL A 175 11.72 -4.00 8.43
CA VAL A 175 11.65 -4.38 9.84
C VAL A 175 11.35 -5.88 9.92
N PRO A 176 11.74 -6.56 11.02
CA PRO A 176 11.38 -7.96 11.21
C PRO A 176 9.88 -8.16 11.13
N ASP A 177 9.46 -9.30 10.56
CA ASP A 177 8.05 -9.69 10.51
C ASP A 177 7.49 -9.81 11.93
N PHE A 178 6.25 -9.35 12.13
CA PHE A 178 5.58 -9.36 13.43
C PHE A 178 4.10 -9.67 13.29
N THR A 179 3.37 -9.73 14.41
CA THR A 179 1.95 -10.12 14.42
C THR A 179 1.09 -9.14 15.19
N ILE A 180 -0.10 -8.87 14.66
CA ILE A 180 -1.23 -8.26 15.36
C ILE A 180 -2.35 -9.29 15.39
N GLY A 181 -2.71 -9.78 16.59
CA GLY A 181 -3.58 -10.95 16.72
C GLY A 181 -3.01 -12.16 15.96
N ASN A 182 -3.79 -12.71 15.02
CA ASN A 182 -3.36 -13.83 14.17
C ASN A 182 -2.81 -13.42 12.80
N THR A 183 -2.79 -12.10 12.52
CA THR A 183 -2.32 -11.52 11.25
C THR A 183 -0.81 -11.38 11.27
N GLN A 184 -0.11 -11.92 10.27
CA GLN A 184 1.31 -11.68 10.08
C GLN A 184 1.54 -10.44 9.21
N LEU A 185 2.27 -9.46 9.74
CA LEU A 185 2.63 -8.22 9.07
C LEU A 185 4.04 -8.34 8.45
N LEU A 186 4.14 -7.98 7.17
CA LEU A 186 5.32 -8.25 6.33
C LEU A 186 5.68 -7.03 5.48
N THR A 187 6.98 -6.82 5.29
CA THR A 187 7.54 -5.84 4.35
C THR A 187 8.73 -6.42 3.59
N ASN A 188 8.97 -5.96 2.36
CA ASN A 188 10.14 -6.29 1.56
C ASN A 188 10.49 -5.15 0.57
N GLN A 189 10.95 -4.03 1.10
CA GLN A 189 11.13 -2.79 0.36
C GLN A 189 12.53 -2.68 -0.21
N LEU A 190 12.64 -2.39 -1.52
CA LEU A 190 13.92 -2.09 -2.17
C LEU A 190 14.45 -0.69 -1.79
N GLY A 191 13.54 0.28 -1.64
CA GLY A 191 13.88 1.68 -1.39
C GLY A 191 14.79 2.29 -2.47
N TYR A 192 15.42 3.40 -2.14
CA TYR A 192 16.40 4.06 -2.99
C TYR A 192 17.77 3.39 -2.85
N VAL A 193 18.17 2.64 -3.88
CA VAL A 193 19.49 1.99 -3.97
C VAL A 193 20.63 3.00 -3.76
N LYS A 194 20.52 4.19 -4.37
CA LYS A 194 21.48 5.29 -4.24
C LYS A 194 21.66 5.81 -2.80
N CYS A 195 20.66 5.59 -1.94
CA CYS A 195 20.68 5.98 -0.52
C CYS A 195 21.05 4.79 0.40
N GLY A 196 21.32 3.61 -0.15
CA GLY A 196 21.64 2.41 0.63
C GLY A 196 20.44 1.70 1.27
N GLU A 197 19.20 2.08 0.93
CA GLU A 197 17.97 1.56 1.58
C GLU A 197 17.67 0.08 1.25
N HIS A 198 18.28 -0.44 0.19
CA HIS A 198 18.09 -1.81 -0.31
C HIS A 198 18.72 -2.91 0.54
N ALA A 199 19.48 -2.57 1.60
CA ALA A 199 20.27 -3.55 2.36
C ALA A 199 19.44 -4.68 2.99
N GLY A 200 18.18 -4.41 3.36
CA GLY A 200 17.27 -5.41 3.93
C GLY A 200 16.32 -6.07 2.93
N PHE A 201 16.45 -5.77 1.63
CA PHE A 201 15.60 -6.34 0.60
C PHE A 201 16.02 -7.78 0.30
N ASP A 202 15.04 -8.70 0.33
CA ASP A 202 15.25 -10.10 0.03
C ASP A 202 14.52 -10.48 -1.27
N ARG A 203 15.30 -10.81 -2.30
CA ARG A 203 14.77 -11.25 -3.60
C ARG A 203 13.99 -12.56 -3.55
N GLY A 204 14.25 -13.40 -2.55
CA GLY A 204 13.65 -14.72 -2.39
C GLY A 204 12.48 -14.77 -1.41
N LYS A 205 12.03 -13.62 -0.87
CA LYS A 205 10.95 -13.59 0.11
C LYS A 205 9.64 -14.06 -0.51
N CYS A 206 9.11 -15.16 0.03
CA CYS A 206 7.88 -15.81 -0.43
C CYS A 206 6.96 -16.09 0.77
N LEU A 207 5.66 -16.10 0.51
CA LEU A 207 4.65 -16.55 1.48
C LEU A 207 4.06 -17.87 1.00
N PHE A 208 3.87 -18.78 1.94
CA PHE A 208 3.20 -20.05 1.69
C PHE A 208 1.81 -19.99 2.28
N ARG A 209 0.82 -20.57 1.59
CA ARG A 209 -0.55 -20.65 2.09
C ARG A 209 -0.57 -21.48 3.38
N ARG A 210 -1.34 -21.04 4.37
CA ARG A 210 -1.58 -21.86 5.57
C ARG A 210 -2.26 -23.17 5.14
N GLY A 211 -1.61 -24.30 5.41
CA GLY A 211 -2.13 -25.64 5.13
C GLY A 211 -1.78 -26.25 3.76
N GLY A 212 -0.95 -25.58 2.95
CA GLY A 212 -0.38 -26.18 1.73
C GLY A 212 1.00 -26.78 2.00
N HIS A 213 1.11 -28.10 1.92
CA HIS A 213 2.38 -28.80 1.73
C HIS A 213 2.84 -28.70 0.27
#